data_AF-A0AAQ4FF50-F1
#
_entry.id   AF-A0AAQ4FF50-F1
#
_cell.length_a   1.000
_cell.length_b   1.000
_cell.length_c   1.000
_cell.angle_alpha   90.00
_cell.angle_beta   90.00
_cell.angle_gamma   90.00
#
_symmetry.space_group_name_H-M   'P 1'
#
loop_
_entity.id
_entity.type
_entity.pdbx_description
1 polymer ?
#
loop_
_entity_poly.entity_id
_entity_poly.type
_entity_poly.pdbx_seq_one_letter_code
_entity_poly.pdbx_strand_id
1 'polypeptide(L)'
;VIRRPYVFIYRDEKDYIERELINLATAQVEYNEEQQAMLKVPNTFSVVTKSRGFLLQTLGEKEIHEWLYAINPLLAGQIRSKLARKQNVDLGL
;
A
#
# COMPACT_ATOMS: atom_id res chain seq x y z
N VAL A 1 12.07 -2.41 3.58
CA VAL A 1 12.04 -2.76 5.02
C VAL A 1 11.27 -1.71 5.80
N ILE A 2 10.35 -2.11 6.69
CA ILE A 2 9.59 -1.17 7.54
C ILE A 2 10.25 -1.12 8.93
N ARG A 3 10.64 0.08 9.37
CA ARG A 3 11.10 0.37 10.74
C ARG A 3 10.37 1.63 11.20
N ARG A 4 9.20 1.45 11.83
CA ARG A 4 8.26 2.55 12.08
C ARG A 4 8.93 3.73 12.82
N PRO A 5 8.67 4.98 12.41
CA PRO A 5 7.70 5.40 11.38
C PRO A 5 8.25 5.42 9.95
N TYR A 6 9.37 4.75 9.67
CA TYR A 6 10.06 4.85 8.38
C TYR A 6 9.94 3.58 7.51
N VAL A 7 10.01 3.78 6.19
CA VAL A 7 10.24 2.73 5.19
C VAL A 7 11.57 2.99 4.49
N PHE A 8 12.39 1.95 4.44
CA PHE A 8 13.68 1.93 3.76
C PHE A 8 13.58 1.11 2.49
N ILE A 9 14.02 1.67 1.36
CA ILE A 9 14.06 0.99 0.06
C ILE A 9 15.51 0.67 -0.31
N TYR A 10 15.69 -0.56 -0.78
CA TYR A 10 16.96 -1.12 -1.24
C TYR A 10 16.73 -1.67 -2.65
N ARG A 11 17.79 -1.87 -3.42
CA ARG A 11 17.66 -2.47 -4.77
C ARG A 11 17.19 -3.92 -4.73
N ASP A 12 17.74 -4.68 -3.79
CA ASP A 12 17.45 -6.10 -3.57
C ASP A 12 17.88 -6.48 -2.14
N GLU A 13 17.71 -7.75 -1.76
CA GLU A 13 18.00 -8.26 -0.42
C GLU A 13 19.49 -8.24 -0.03
N LYS A 14 20.39 -8.17 -1.00
CA LYS A 14 21.85 -8.12 -0.79
C LYS A 14 22.39 -6.69 -0.90
N ASP A 15 21.57 -5.71 -1.27
CA ASP A 15 21.94 -4.31 -1.30
C ASP A 15 21.92 -3.74 0.13
N TYR A 16 23.11 -3.46 0.69
CA TYR A 16 23.25 -2.81 1.99
C TYR A 16 23.12 -1.28 1.91
N ILE A 17 22.95 -0.71 0.72
CA ILE A 17 22.83 0.74 0.52
C ILE A 17 21.36 1.15 0.53
N GLU A 18 21.00 2.00 1.49
CA GLU A 18 19.70 2.67 1.55
C GLU A 18 19.55 3.62 0.36
N ARG A 19 18.58 3.34 -0.53
CA ARG A 19 18.32 4.16 -1.72
C ARG A 19 17.28 5.23 -1.44
N GLU A 20 16.27 4.89 -0.65
CA GLU A 20 15.22 5.81 -0.26
C GLU A 20 14.81 5.60 1.19
N LEU A 21 14.43 6.71 1.82
CA LEU A 21 13.85 6.78 3.14
C LEU A 21 12.52 7.53 3.07
N ILE A 22 11.43 6.87 3.46
CA ILE A 22 10.10 7.45 3.48
C ILE A 22 9.65 7.58 4.94
N ASN A 23 9.29 8.79 5.37
CA ASN A 23 8.67 9.03 6.66
C ASN A 23 7.15 8.84 6.57
N LEU A 24 6.64 7.73 7.12
CA LEU A 24 5.21 7.41 7.12
C LEU A 24 4.39 8.31 8.04
N ALA A 25 5.02 9.01 8.99
CA ALA A 25 4.28 9.94 9.86
C ALA A 25 3.75 11.16 9.11
N THR A 26 4.34 11.50 7.97
CA THR A 26 3.95 12.64 7.13
C THR A 26 3.54 12.26 5.72
N ALA A 27 3.77 11.01 5.31
CA ALA A 27 3.33 10.50 4.03
C ALA A 27 1.83 10.15 4.04
N GLN A 28 1.17 10.37 2.92
CA GLN A 28 -0.15 9.85 2.62
C GLN A 28 -0.02 8.48 1.95
N VAL A 29 -0.91 7.56 2.29
CA VAL A 29 -0.95 6.23 1.70
C VAL A 29 -2.30 6.08 1.04
N GLU A 30 -2.29 5.68 -0.22
CA GLU A 30 -3.49 5.62 -1.05
C GLU A 30 -3.60 4.24 -1.70
N TYR A 31 -4.81 3.70 -1.73
CA TYR A 31 -5.14 2.45 -2.40
C TYR A 31 -6.51 2.59 -3.07
N ASN A 32 -6.57 2.29 -4.36
CA ASN A 32 -7.80 2.34 -5.14
C ASN A 32 -7.80 1.25 -6.22
N GLU A 33 -8.74 0.31 -6.14
CA GLU A 33 -8.91 -0.80 -7.09
C GLU A 33 -9.30 -0.33 -8.49
N GLU A 34 -10.15 0.70 -8.58
CA GLU A 34 -10.57 1.27 -9.87
C GLU A 34 -9.38 1.95 -10.56
N GLN A 35 -8.56 2.67 -9.80
CA GLN A 35 -7.33 3.27 -10.31
C GLN A 35 -6.33 2.22 -10.79
N GLN A 36 -6.17 1.12 -10.05
CA GLN A 36 -5.32 -0.01 -10.48
C GLN A 36 -5.79 -0.59 -11.82
N ALA A 37 -7.10 -0.80 -11.97
CA ALA A 37 -7.68 -1.29 -13.23
C ALA A 37 -7.44 -0.31 -14.39
N MET A 38 -7.55 1.01 -14.15
CA MET A 38 -7.26 2.03 -15.16
C MET A 38 -5.79 2.08 -15.55
N LEU A 39 -4.88 2.00 -14.57
CA LEU A 39 -3.42 2.00 -14.80
C LEU A 39 -2.91 0.70 -15.43
N LYS A 40 -3.70 -0.38 -15.37
CA LYS A 40 -3.31 -1.74 -15.76
C LYS A 40 -2.06 -2.23 -15.02
N VAL A 41 -1.85 -1.74 -13.81
CA VAL A 41 -0.78 -2.18 -12.91
C VAL A 41 -1.46 -2.78 -11.68
N PRO A 42 -1.61 -4.11 -11.60
CA PRO A 42 -2.29 -4.74 -10.47
C PRO A 42 -1.39 -4.70 -9.23
N ASN A 43 -2.00 -4.90 -8.07
CA ASN A 43 -1.32 -5.03 -6.80
C ASN A 43 -0.48 -3.79 -6.45
N THR A 44 -1.01 -2.60 -6.74
CA THR A 44 -0.31 -1.35 -6.41
C THR A 44 -1.01 -0.50 -5.38
N PHE A 45 -0.20 0.18 -4.58
CA PHE A 45 -0.61 1.28 -3.72
C PHE A 45 0.38 2.43 -3.84
N SER A 46 -0.05 3.63 -3.48
CA SER A 46 0.78 4.83 -3.55
C SER A 46 1.19 5.29 -2.17
N VAL A 47 2.42 5.80 -2.05
CA VAL A 47 2.90 6.53 -0.88
C VAL A 47 3.35 7.91 -1.34
N VAL A 48 2.68 8.94 -0.86
CA VAL A 48 2.91 10.33 -1.29
C VAL A 48 3.48 11.13 -0.13
N THR A 49 4.69 11.62 -0.32
CA THR A 49 5.36 12.56 0.58
C THR A 49 5.18 13.99 0.07
N LYS A 50 5.62 14.99 0.84
CA LYS A 50 5.58 16.40 0.42
C LYS A 50 6.30 16.67 -0.90
N SER A 51 7.38 15.94 -1.20
CA SER A 51 8.23 16.18 -2.38
C SER A 51 8.12 15.12 -3.47
N ARG A 52 7.60 13.93 -3.16
CA ARG A 52 7.66 12.76 -4.06
C ARG A 52 6.46 11.84 -3.87
N GLY A 53 5.96 11.29 -4.97
CA GLY A 53 5.02 10.17 -4.98
C GLY A 53 5.73 8.88 -5.37
N PHE A 54 5.43 7.80 -4.67
CA PHE A 54 5.93 6.46 -4.94
C PHE A 54 4.75 5.57 -5.31
N LEU A 55 4.81 4.91 -6.46
CA LEU A 55 3.91 3.81 -6.81
C LEU A 55 4.62 2.50 -6.48
N LEU A 56 4.07 1.73 -5.55
CA LEU A 56 4.65 0.48 -5.08
C LEU A 56 3.79 -0.68 -5.54
N GLN A 57 4.41 -1.67 -6.18
CA GLN A 57 3.77 -2.89 -6.64
C GLN A 57 4.23 -4.08 -5.79
N THR A 58 3.29 -4.87 -5.29
CA THR A 58 3.58 -6.14 -4.60
C THR A 58 3.59 -7.31 -5.57
N LEU A 59 4.21 -8.43 -5.19
CA LEU A 59 4.33 -9.59 -6.06
C LEU A 59 2.99 -10.32 -6.23
N GLY A 60 2.12 -10.22 -5.23
CA GLY A 60 0.79 -10.82 -5.27
C GLY A 60 -0.29 -9.98 -4.59
N GLU A 61 -1.54 -10.37 -4.85
CA GLU A 61 -2.75 -9.72 -4.31
C GLU A 61 -2.85 -9.85 -2.79
N LYS A 62 -2.42 -10.97 -2.21
CA LYS A 62 -2.48 -11.14 -0.75
C LYS A 62 -1.51 -10.20 -0.02
N GLU A 63 -0.36 -9.97 -0.62
CA GLU A 63 0.72 -9.17 -0.01
C GLU A 63 0.33 -7.69 0.13
N ILE A 64 -0.49 -7.15 -0.79
CA ILE A 64 -0.85 -5.72 -0.72
C ILE A 64 -1.53 -5.38 0.61
N HIS A 65 -2.39 -6.28 1.10
CA HIS A 65 -3.07 -6.09 2.37
C HIS A 65 -2.09 -6.16 3.55
N GLU A 66 -1.13 -7.08 3.53
CA GLU A 66 -0.09 -7.17 4.56
C GLU A 66 0.75 -5.90 4.63
N TRP A 67 1.17 -5.39 3.46
CA TRP A 67 1.90 -4.12 3.35
C TRP A 67 1.07 -2.93 3.82
N LEU A 68 -0.19 -2.83 3.42
CA LEU A 68 -1.10 -1.78 3.88
C LEU A 68 -1.30 -1.84 5.41
N TYR A 69 -1.46 -3.03 6.00
CA TYR A 69 -1.56 -3.17 7.47
C TYR A 69 -0.27 -2.74 8.18
N ALA A 70 0.88 -3.09 7.62
CA ALA A 70 2.18 -2.75 8.19
C ALA A 70 2.50 -1.24 8.07
N ILE A 71 1.97 -0.56 7.05
CA ILE A 71 2.22 0.85 6.75
C ILE A 71 1.14 1.77 7.35
N ASN A 72 -0.14 1.51 7.06
CA ASN A 72 -1.29 2.30 7.49
C ASN A 72 -2.45 1.37 7.90
N PRO A 73 -2.48 0.90 9.16
CA PRO A 73 -3.49 -0.05 9.63
C PRO A 73 -4.92 0.51 9.60
N LEU A 74 -5.09 1.84 9.70
CA LEU A 74 -6.40 2.47 9.60
C LEU A 74 -6.97 2.33 8.18
N LEU A 75 -6.18 2.69 7.17
CA LEU A 75 -6.57 2.53 5.77
C LEU A 75 -6.88 1.06 5.44
N ALA A 76 -6.04 0.14 5.89
CA ALA A 76 -6.27 -1.30 5.72
C ALA A 76 -7.63 -1.73 6.31
N GLY A 77 -7.97 -1.25 7.52
CA GLY A 77 -9.27 -1.48 8.15
C GLY A 77 -10.45 -0.89 7.37
N GLN A 78 -10.30 0.32 6.82
CA GLN A 78 -11.32 0.96 6.00
C GLN A 78 -11.59 0.20 4.70
N ILE A 79 -10.54 -0.26 4.01
CA ILE A 79 -10.66 -1.07 2.79
C ILE A 79 -11.38 -2.39 3.11
N ARG A 80 -10.95 -3.10 4.16
CA ARG A 80 -11.58 -4.35 4.59
C ARG A 80 -13.06 -4.17 4.90
N SER A 81 -13.43 -3.10 5.59
CA SER A 81 -14.83 -2.77 5.90
C SER A 81 -15.65 -2.48 4.64
N LYS A 82 -15.10 -1.72 3.68
CA LYS A 82 -15.75 -1.43 2.40
C LYS A 82 -15.97 -2.71 1.57
N LEU A 83 -14.98 -3.60 1.51
CA LEU A 83 -15.08 -4.88 0.80
C LEU A 83 -16.13 -5.81 1.42
N ALA A 84 -16.15 -5.93 2.75
CA ALA A 84 -17.17 -6.74 3.44
C ALA A 84 -18.58 -6.23 3.18
N ARG A 85 -18.79 -4.90 3.13
CA ARG A 85 -20.10 -4.31 2.79
C ARG A 85 -20.51 -4.60 1.35
N LYS A 86 -19.59 -4.52 0.38
CA LYS A 86 -19.88 -4.87 -1.02
C LYS A 86 -20.30 -6.34 -1.14
N GLN A 87 -19.59 -7.25 -0.48
CA GLN A 87 -19.94 -8.67 -0.47
C GLN A 87 -21.34 -8.93 0.09
N ASN A 88 -21.75 -8.24 1.17
CA ASN A 88 -23.10 -8.39 1.72
C ASN A 88 -24.18 -7.94 0.72
N VAL A 89 -23.93 -6.83 0.00
CA VAL A 89 -24.85 -6.33 -1.03
C VAL A 89 -24.93 -7.30 -2.21
N ASP A 90 -23.81 -7.84 -2.68
CA ASP A 90 -23.76 -8.80 -3.79
C ASP A 90 -24.41 -10.15 -3.42
N LEU A 91 -24.38 -10.52 -2.14
CA LEU A 91 -25.03 -11.72 -1.60
C LEU A 91 -26.52 -11.53 -1.24
N GLY A 92 -27.06 -10.30 -1.37
CA GLY A 92 -28.48 -10.02 -1.14
C GLY A 92 -28.97 -10.22 0.31
N LEU A 93 -28.07 -10.13 1.29
CA LEU A 93 -28.38 -10.21 2.73
C LEU A 93 -28.61 -8.83 3.35
#